data_AF-A0A852PKP0-F1
#
_entry.id   AF-A0A852PKP0-F1
#
_cell.length_a   1.000
_cell.length_b   1.000
_cell.length_c   1.000
_cell.angle_alpha   90.00
_cell.angle_beta   90.00
_cell.angle_gamma   90.00
#
_symmetry.space_group_name_H-M   'P 1'
#
loop_
_entity.id
_entity.type
_entity.pdbx_description
1 polymer ?
#
loop_
_entity_poly.entity_id
_entity_poly.type
_entity_poly.pdbx_seq_one_letter_code
_entity_poly.pdbx_strand_id
1 'polypeptide(L)'
;MTQPNEINIKIPLHKFQTLMHRYVRDSLHDNGTPVLICIHDVKEYWTILDSHTRERIKGEVKFFIKEYHNLRNDEFFKESLSAWSELADWINENCSSTSTTATTAKPLVPVLPVINPKQRKK
;
A
#
# COMPACT_ATOMS: atom_id res chain seq x y z
N MET A 1 15.56 -10.13 21.90
CA MET A 1 14.82 -9.45 20.81
C MET A 1 15.76 -9.36 19.62
N THR A 2 15.53 -10.16 18.58
CA THR A 2 16.28 -10.09 17.32
C THR A 2 15.81 -8.89 16.53
N GLN A 3 16.72 -8.00 16.14
CA GLN A 3 16.37 -6.91 15.23
C GLN A 3 15.82 -7.50 13.92
N PRO A 4 14.73 -6.94 13.36
CA PRO A 4 14.27 -7.34 12.04
C PRO A 4 15.38 -7.13 11.02
N ASN A 5 15.58 -8.11 10.14
CA ASN A 5 16.52 -7.97 9.03
C ASN A 5 15.91 -7.00 8.01
N GLU A 6 16.34 -5.74 8.05
CA GLU A 6 15.89 -4.72 7.10
C GLU A 6 16.76 -4.72 5.83
N ILE A 7 16.11 -4.72 4.67
CA ILE A 7 16.77 -4.55 3.36
C ILE A 7 16.27 -3.25 2.75
N ASN A 8 17.19 -2.35 2.42
CA ASN A 8 16.88 -1.08 1.75
C ASN A 8 16.94 -1.27 0.22
N ILE A 9 15.79 -1.14 -0.45
CA ILE A 9 15.68 -1.30 -1.91
C ILE A 9 15.30 0.05 -2.53
N LYS A 10 15.99 0.46 -3.60
CA LYS A 10 15.60 1.60 -4.42
C LYS A 10 14.74 1.14 -5.60
N ILE A 11 13.48 1.54 -5.62
CA ILE A 11 12.56 1.29 -6.73
C ILE A 11 12.14 2.63 -7.36
N PRO A 12 12.11 2.73 -8.70
CA PRO A 12 11.49 3.88 -9.36
C PRO A 12 10.01 4.01 -8.99
N LEU A 13 9.55 5.22 -8.68
CA LEU A 13 8.17 5.47 -8.24
C LEU A 13 7.11 4.91 -9.21
N HIS A 14 7.30 5.10 -10.52
CA HIS A 14 6.37 4.56 -11.54
C HIS A 14 6.27 3.03 -11.50
N LYS A 15 7.38 2.35 -11.17
CA LYS A 15 7.41 0.89 -11.02
C LYS A 15 6.71 0.46 -9.75
N PHE A 16 6.90 1.19 -8.64
CA PHE A 16 6.16 0.96 -7.40
C PHE A 16 4.64 1.10 -7.61
N GLN A 17 4.19 2.18 -8.25
CA GLN A 17 2.77 2.42 -8.57
C GLN A 17 2.17 1.29 -9.41
N THR A 18 2.91 0.84 -10.44
CA THR A 18 2.50 -0.31 -11.27
C THR A 18 2.39 -1.61 -10.46
N LEU A 19 3.35 -1.84 -9.54
CA LEU A 19 3.34 -3.02 -8.67
C LEU A 19 2.18 -2.97 -7.67
N MET A 20 1.92 -1.83 -7.05
CA MET A 20 0.78 -1.64 -6.14
C MET A 20 -0.55 -1.87 -6.86
N HIS A 21 -0.71 -1.32 -8.07
CA HIS A 21 -1.92 -1.55 -8.87
C HIS A 21 -2.11 -3.04 -9.20
N ARG A 22 -1.06 -3.71 -9.68
CA ARG A 22 -1.12 -5.16 -9.97
C ARG A 22 -1.40 -5.97 -8.70
N TYR A 23 -0.76 -5.63 -7.59
CA TYR A 23 -0.94 -6.30 -6.31
C TYR A 23 -2.40 -6.25 -5.83
N VAL A 24 -3.03 -5.07 -5.89
CA VAL A 24 -4.46 -4.93 -5.57
C VAL A 24 -5.30 -5.83 -6.45
N ARG A 25 -5.11 -5.72 -7.77
CA ARG A 25 -5.90 -6.47 -8.74
C ARG A 25 -5.80 -7.98 -8.53
N ASP A 26 -4.59 -8.48 -8.30
CA ASP A 26 -4.35 -9.90 -8.10
C ASP A 26 -4.92 -10.37 -6.74
N SER A 27 -5.01 -9.49 -5.74
CA SER A 27 -5.60 -9.77 -4.41
C SER A 27 -7.13 -9.68 -4.35
N LEU A 28 -7.81 -9.16 -5.39
CA LEU A 28 -9.26 -8.97 -5.37
C LEU A 28 -10.01 -10.30 -5.15
N HIS A 29 -9.52 -11.37 -5.79
CA HIS A 29 -10.13 -12.70 -5.75
C HIS A 29 -9.57 -13.61 -4.66
N ASP A 30 -8.61 -13.12 -3.87
CA ASP A 30 -8.12 -13.81 -2.68
C ASP A 30 -9.14 -13.70 -1.53
N ASN A 31 -8.80 -14.29 -0.39
CA ASN A 31 -9.61 -14.28 0.82
C ASN A 31 -8.75 -14.29 2.08
N GLY A 32 -9.31 -13.82 3.19
CA GLY A 32 -8.66 -13.88 4.50
C GLY A 32 -7.43 -12.97 4.59
N THR A 33 -6.35 -13.49 5.18
CA THR A 33 -5.15 -12.72 5.52
C THR A 33 -4.51 -11.95 4.35
N PRO A 34 -4.32 -12.54 3.14
CA PRO A 34 -3.80 -11.81 1.98
C PRO A 34 -4.57 -10.52 1.65
N VAL A 35 -5.91 -10.55 1.70
CA VAL A 35 -6.77 -9.39 1.43
C VAL A 35 -6.55 -8.30 2.48
N LEU A 36 -6.47 -8.69 3.76
CA LEU A 36 -6.26 -7.73 4.85
C LEU A 36 -4.89 -7.04 4.76
N ILE A 37 -3.84 -7.79 4.40
CA ILE A 37 -2.50 -7.23 4.15
C ILE A 37 -2.56 -6.26 2.97
N CYS A 38 -3.21 -6.65 1.88
CA CYS A 38 -3.33 -5.78 0.70
C CYS A 38 -4.03 -4.47 1.03
N ILE A 39 -5.14 -4.53 1.78
CA ILE A 39 -5.90 -3.34 2.19
C ILE A 39 -5.05 -2.45 3.10
N HIS A 40 -4.31 -3.04 4.03
CA HIS A 40 -3.37 -2.31 4.88
C HIS A 40 -2.34 -1.55 4.05
N ASP A 41 -1.67 -2.23 3.12
CA ASP A 41 -0.63 -1.65 2.29
C ASP A 41 -1.18 -0.56 1.36
N VAL A 42 -2.39 -0.75 0.81
CA VAL A 42 -3.06 0.32 0.04
C VAL A 42 -3.24 1.57 0.87
N LYS A 43 -3.70 1.44 2.12
CA LYS A 43 -3.89 2.57 3.04
C LYS A 43 -2.56 3.24 3.40
N GLU A 44 -1.53 2.43 3.70
CA GLU A 44 -0.19 2.91 4.06
C GLU A 44 0.45 3.73 2.93
N TYR A 45 0.40 3.21 1.71
CA TYR A 45 1.06 3.82 0.56
C TYR A 45 0.17 4.77 -0.25
N TRP A 46 -1.08 4.98 0.17
CA TRP A 46 -2.07 5.76 -0.58
C TRP A 46 -1.54 7.13 -1.02
N THR A 47 -0.90 7.85 -0.10
CA THR A 47 -0.41 9.22 -0.33
C THR A 47 0.75 9.29 -1.34
N ILE A 48 1.47 8.19 -1.55
CA ILE A 48 2.60 8.09 -2.48
C ILE A 48 2.11 7.77 -3.91
N LEU A 49 0.93 7.14 -4.04
CA LEU A 49 0.34 6.85 -5.34
C LEU A 49 -0.09 8.15 -6.05
N ASP A 50 0.07 8.19 -7.37
CA ASP A 50 -0.45 9.29 -8.17
C ASP A 50 -1.96 9.17 -8.38
N SER A 51 -2.57 10.25 -8.87
CA SER A 51 -4.02 10.29 -9.12
C SER A 51 -4.46 9.20 -10.09
N HIS A 52 -3.67 8.92 -11.14
CA HIS A 52 -4.00 7.89 -12.12
C HIS A 52 -4.09 6.50 -11.49
N THR A 53 -3.12 6.14 -10.66
CA THR A 53 -3.08 4.84 -9.97
C THR A 53 -4.20 4.72 -8.95
N ARG A 54 -4.48 5.79 -8.20
CA ARG A 54 -5.59 5.83 -7.23
C ARG A 54 -6.94 5.63 -7.91
N GLU A 55 -7.18 6.31 -9.03
CA GLU A 55 -8.44 6.15 -9.79
C GLU A 55 -8.59 4.73 -10.36
N ARG A 56 -7.50 4.11 -10.80
CA ARG A 56 -7.53 2.69 -11.24
C ARG A 56 -7.89 1.75 -10.10
N ILE A 57 -7.22 1.85 -8.96
CA ILE A 57 -7.51 1.04 -7.77
C ILE A 57 -8.96 1.24 -7.32
N LYS A 58 -9.41 2.49 -7.22
CA LYS A 58 -10.80 2.82 -6.88
C LYS A 58 -11.79 2.19 -7.85
N GLY A 59 -11.52 2.28 -9.15
CA GLY A 59 -12.36 1.69 -10.20
C GLY A 59 -12.45 0.17 -10.09
N GLU A 60 -11.33 -0.51 -9.89
CA GLU A 60 -11.26 -1.96 -9.77
C GLU A 60 -11.95 -2.49 -8.51
N VAL A 61 -11.68 -1.88 -7.35
CA VAL A 61 -12.34 -2.25 -6.08
C VAL A 61 -13.85 -2.04 -6.19
N LYS A 62 -14.29 -0.90 -6.73
CA LYS A 62 -15.72 -0.61 -6.92
C LYS A 62 -16.39 -1.61 -7.89
N PHE A 63 -15.71 -1.95 -8.98
CA PHE A 63 -16.19 -2.96 -9.92
C PHE A 63 -16.31 -4.32 -9.25
N PHE A 64 -15.28 -4.76 -8.52
CA PHE A 64 -15.27 -6.03 -7.81
C PHE A 64 -16.42 -6.16 -6.80
N ILE A 65 -16.62 -5.17 -5.92
CA ILE A 65 -17.71 -5.19 -4.94
C ILE A 65 -19.08 -5.29 -5.63
N LYS A 66 -19.25 -4.58 -6.76
CA LYS A 66 -20.49 -4.61 -7.53
C LYS A 66 -20.73 -5.98 -8.18
N GLU A 67 -19.71 -6.55 -8.82
CA GLU A 67 -19.82 -7.80 -9.55
C GLU A 67 -20.05 -9.00 -8.61
N TYR A 68 -19.36 -9.02 -7.46
CA TYR A 68 -19.38 -10.14 -6.52
C TYR A 68 -20.31 -9.92 -5.31
N HIS A 69 -21.24 -8.95 -5.39
CA HIS A 69 -22.17 -8.64 -4.29
C HIS A 69 -23.07 -9.83 -3.88
N ASN A 70 -23.33 -10.75 -4.81
CA ASN A 70 -24.09 -11.98 -4.57
C ASN A 70 -23.37 -12.96 -3.62
N LEU A 71 -22.05 -12.87 -3.51
CA LEU A 71 -21.23 -13.70 -2.61
C LEU A 71 -21.16 -13.15 -1.17
N ARG A 72 -21.95 -12.11 -0.82
CA ARG A 72 -21.96 -11.53 0.54
C ARG A 72 -22.35 -12.51 1.66
N ASN A 73 -23.08 -13.57 1.32
CA ASN A 73 -23.47 -14.62 2.27
C ASN A 73 -22.58 -15.87 2.18
N ASP A 74 -21.60 -15.86 1.26
CA ASP A 74 -20.64 -16.95 1.14
C ASP A 74 -19.66 -16.91 2.32
N GLU A 75 -19.52 -18.04 3.02
CA GLU A 75 -18.70 -18.13 4.24
C GLU A 75 -17.22 -17.83 3.97
N PHE A 76 -16.76 -18.08 2.75
CA PHE A 76 -15.36 -17.91 2.34
C PHE A 76 -15.06 -16.49 1.87
N PHE A 77 -16.00 -15.82 1.22
CA PHE A 77 -15.80 -14.47 0.66
C PHE A 77 -16.39 -13.32 1.48
N LYS A 78 -17.33 -13.58 2.39
CA LYS A 78 -18.05 -12.54 3.13
C LYS A 78 -17.15 -11.53 3.82
N GLU A 79 -16.15 -12.00 4.58
CA GLU A 79 -15.23 -11.11 5.31
C GLU A 79 -14.38 -10.28 4.35
N SER A 80 -13.84 -10.91 3.32
CA SER A 80 -13.02 -10.25 2.30
C SER A 80 -13.82 -9.20 1.53
N LEU A 81 -15.07 -9.49 1.16
CA LEU A 81 -15.97 -8.53 0.52
C LEU A 81 -16.34 -7.35 1.44
N SER A 82 -16.53 -7.61 2.74
CA SER A 82 -16.71 -6.56 3.73
C SER A 82 -15.48 -5.66 3.79
N ALA A 83 -14.29 -6.24 3.88
CA ALA A 83 -13.03 -5.50 3.94
C ALA A 83 -12.79 -4.65 2.68
N TRP A 84 -13.06 -5.18 1.49
CA TRP A 84 -13.00 -4.41 0.24
C TRP A 84 -14.02 -3.25 0.23
N SER A 85 -15.23 -3.48 0.77
CA SER A 85 -16.25 -2.44 0.90
C SER A 85 -15.80 -1.32 1.84
N GLU A 86 -15.22 -1.65 2.99
CA GLU A 86 -14.64 -0.68 3.92
C GLU A 86 -13.49 0.11 3.29
N LEU A 87 -12.65 -0.54 2.46
CA LEU A 87 -11.62 0.18 1.72
C LEU A 87 -12.24 1.15 0.70
N ALA A 88 -13.30 0.77 0.00
CA ALA A 88 -13.97 1.64 -0.96
C ALA A 88 -14.52 2.91 -0.29
N ASP A 89 -15.13 2.77 0.89
CA ASP A 89 -15.61 3.90 1.68
C ASP A 89 -14.45 4.80 2.13
N TRP A 90 -13.39 4.20 2.68
CA TRP A 90 -12.19 4.91 3.09
C TRP A 90 -11.53 5.68 1.93
N ILE A 91 -11.46 5.08 0.72
CA ILE A 91 -10.93 5.74 -0.49
C ILE A 91 -11.77 6.96 -0.86
N ASN A 92 -13.09 6.89 -0.74
CA ASN A 92 -13.97 8.02 -1.05
C ASN A 92 -13.74 9.17 -0.06
N GLU A 93 -13.55 8.88 1.22
CA GLU A 93 -13.21 9.88 2.25
C GLU A 93 -11.82 10.49 2.02
N ASN A 94 -10.86 9.72 1.49
CA ASN A 94 -9.48 10.12 1.28
C ASN A 94 -9.16 10.48 -0.19
N CYS A 95 -10.19 10.76 -0.98
CA CYS A 95 -10.06 11.05 -2.42
C CYS A 95 -9.27 12.34 -2.68
N SER A 96 -9.39 13.31 -1.77
CA SER A 96 -8.74 14.62 -1.86
C SER A 96 -7.42 14.71 -1.11
N SER A 97 -6.89 13.61 -0.58
CA SER A 97 -5.60 13.58 0.13
C SER A 97 -4.47 13.82 -0.87
N THR A 98 -4.32 15.07 -1.31
CA THR A 98 -3.18 15.55 -2.06
C THR A 98 -1.97 15.37 -1.18
N SER A 99 -0.98 14.65 -1.71
CA SER A 99 0.30 14.47 -1.04
C SER A 99 0.89 15.84 -0.76
N THR A 100 0.81 16.28 0.49
CA THR A 100 1.54 17.45 0.96
C THR A 100 2.95 17.00 1.30
N THR A 101 3.69 16.55 0.29
CA THR A 101 5.15 16.41 0.37
C THR A 101 5.80 17.44 -0.53
N ALA A 102 5.43 18.70 -0.33
CA ALA A 102 6.27 19.84 -0.60
C ALA A 102 6.51 20.52 0.75
N THR A 103 7.44 19.99 1.56
CA THR A 103 8.27 20.76 2.52
C THR A 103 9.27 19.80 3.17
N THR A 104 10.54 20.05 2.87
CA THR A 104 11.74 19.56 3.56
C THR A 104 12.01 18.06 3.47
N ALA A 105 12.91 17.69 2.56
CA ALA A 105 13.61 16.43 2.54
C ALA A 105 14.36 16.19 3.88
N LYS A 106 13.65 15.67 4.87
CA LYS A 106 14.27 14.87 5.93
C LYS A 106 14.45 13.46 5.36
N PRO A 107 15.66 12.90 5.35
CA PRO A 107 15.85 11.53 4.89
C PRO A 107 14.98 10.60 5.75
N LEU A 108 14.24 9.72 5.09
CA LEU A 108 13.37 8.72 5.71
C LEU A 108 14.15 7.68 6.55
N VAL A 109 15.49 7.76 6.57
CA VAL A 109 16.37 6.87 7.29
C VAL A 109 17.37 7.74 8.08
N PRO A 110 17.63 7.47 9.37
CA PRO A 110 18.74 8.08 10.05
C PRO A 110 20.03 7.68 9.31
N VAL A 111 20.67 8.67 8.68
CA VAL A 111 21.99 8.48 8.06
C VAL A 111 22.94 8.10 9.18
N LEU A 112 23.31 6.81 9.23
CA LEU A 112 24.30 6.32 10.18
C LEU A 112 25.62 7.05 9.93
N PRO A 113 26.34 7.46 11.00
CA PRO A 113 27.62 8.13 10.84
C PRO A 113 28.59 7.20 10.10
N VAL A 114 29.14 7.69 8.99
CA VAL A 114 30.22 7.01 8.28
C VAL A 114 31.44 7.00 9.19
N ILE A 115 31.73 5.86 9.81
CA ILE A 115 32.97 5.68 10.56
C ILE A 115 34.10 5.60 9.53
N ASN A 116 34.97 6.60 9.51
CA ASN A 116 36.17 6.59 8.68
C ASN A 116 37.20 5.64 9.32
N PRO A 117 37.57 4.50 8.70
CA PRO A 117 38.48 3.52 9.30
C PRO A 117 39.90 4.06 9.52
N LYS A 118 40.23 5.24 8.98
CA LYS A 118 41.52 5.91 9.20
C LYS A 118 41.71 6.53 10.59
N GLN A 119 40.68 6.56 11.45
CA GLN A 119 40.78 7.15 12.80
C GLN A 119 41.02 6.13 13.93
N ARG A 120 41.12 4.82 13.65
CA ARG A 120 41.62 3.84 14.64
C ARG A 120 43.12 3.60 14.45
N LYS A 121 43.91 4.62 14.77
CA LYS A 121 45.30 4.45 15.21
C LYS A 121 45.57 5.40 16.38
N LYS A 122 45.35 4.88 17.59
CA LYS A 122 46.16 5.18 18.77
C LYS A 122 46.33 3.87 19.52
#